data_AF-A0A9D5ZYU0-F1
#
_entry.id   AF-A0A9D5ZYU0-F1
#
_cell.length_a   1.000
_cell.length_b   1.000
_cell.length_c   1.000
_cell.angle_alpha   90.00
_cell.angle_beta   90.00
_cell.angle_gamma   90.00
#
_symmetry.space_group_name_H-M   'P 1'
#
loop_
_entity.id
_entity.type
_entity.pdbx_description
1 polymer ?
#
loop_
_entity_poly.entity_id
_entity_poly.type
_entity_poly.pdbx_seq_one_letter_code
_entity_poly.pdbx_strand_id
1 'polypeptide(L)'
;MAKSKIDNLIINSPYEEPGRYWSYDRETRLFELKDGRRPAGYVIAIEGSKSFDDPGVFIEISLVNKIRERIKAWREEGRRPQNG
;
A
#
# COMPACT_ATOMS: atom_id res chain seq x y z
N MET A 1 -12.10 12.42 2.10
CA MET A 1 -11.76 13.63 2.87
C MET A 1 -10.51 13.36 3.68
N ALA A 2 -9.55 14.27 3.65
CA ALA A 2 -8.32 14.19 4.42
C ALA A 2 -8.62 14.41 5.93
N LYS A 3 -7.91 13.71 6.81
CA LYS A 3 -8.15 13.70 8.27
C LYS A 3 -6.87 13.90 9.05
N SER A 4 -6.93 14.67 10.13
CA SER A 4 -5.78 14.83 11.07
C SER A 4 -5.60 13.62 12.01
N LYS A 5 -6.64 12.80 12.18
CA LYS A 5 -6.62 11.57 12.99
C LYS A 5 -7.33 10.44 12.25
N ILE A 6 -6.82 9.22 12.41
CA ILE A 6 -7.45 8.00 11.86
C ILE A 6 -8.39 7.42 12.92
N ASP A 7 -9.68 7.33 12.58
CA ASP A 7 -10.70 6.77 13.46
C ASP A 7 -10.72 5.23 13.43
N ASN A 8 -10.40 4.63 12.28
CA ASN A 8 -10.42 3.18 12.06
C ASN A 8 -9.15 2.72 11.33
N LEU A 9 -8.37 1.86 11.98
CA LEU A 9 -7.14 1.29 11.41
C LEU A 9 -7.41 0.00 10.61
N ILE A 10 -8.44 -0.76 10.99
CA ILE A 10 -8.85 -1.97 10.28
C ILE A 10 -9.82 -1.55 9.18
N ILE A 11 -9.30 -1.39 7.96
CA ILE A 11 -10.05 -0.84 6.80
C ILE A 11 -10.28 -1.84 5.66
N ASN A 12 -9.75 -3.06 5.78
CA ASN A 12 -9.85 -4.14 4.79
C ASN A 12 -10.33 -5.44 5.45
N SER A 13 -10.99 -6.29 4.66
CA SER A 13 -11.40 -7.64 5.05
C SER A 13 -10.20 -8.59 5.11
N PRO A 14 -10.16 -9.56 6.06
CA PRO A 14 -9.15 -10.61 6.06
C PRO A 14 -9.36 -11.67 4.96
N TYR A 15 -10.55 -11.71 4.34
CA TYR A 15 -10.93 -12.71 3.35
C TYR A 15 -10.88 -12.20 1.90
N GLU A 16 -10.73 -10.90 1.71
CA GLU A 16 -10.72 -10.26 0.40
C GLU A 16 -9.38 -9.55 0.16
N GLU A 17 -9.11 -9.21 -1.10
CA GLU A 17 -7.93 -8.40 -1.42
C GLU A 17 -8.05 -6.99 -0.80
N PRO A 18 -6.98 -6.43 -0.21
CA PRO A 18 -6.99 -5.07 0.31
C PRO A 18 -7.36 -4.05 -0.77
N GLY A 19 -8.52 -3.42 -0.62
CA GLY A 19 -9.06 -2.45 -1.56
C GLY A 19 -8.82 -1.00 -1.18
N ARG A 20 -8.30 -0.72 0.02
CA ARG A 20 -8.01 0.65 0.49
C ARG A 20 -6.77 0.71 1.36
N TYR A 21 -6.15 1.90 1.45
CA TYR A 21 -5.06 2.17 2.37
C TYR A 21 -5.05 3.62 2.85
N TRP A 22 -4.53 3.84 4.07
CA TRP A 22 -4.23 5.19 4.55
C TRP A 22 -2.91 5.68 3.93
N SER A 23 -2.96 6.84 3.28
CA SER A 23 -1.82 7.61 2.77
C SER A 23 -1.61 8.80 3.69
N TYR A 24 -0.37 9.06 4.09
CA TYR A 24 -0.04 10.24 4.88
C TYR A 24 0.58 11.30 3.96
N ASP A 25 -0.11 12.42 3.79
CA ASP A 25 0.44 13.61 3.16
C ASP A 25 1.16 14.43 4.23
N ARG A 26 2.43 14.73 3.98
CA ARG A 26 3.30 15.41 4.95
C ARG A 26 3.25 16.92 4.84
N GLU A 27 2.91 17.47 3.68
CA GLU A 27 2.76 18.92 3.51
C GLU A 27 1.57 19.40 4.32
N THR A 28 0.46 18.67 4.23
CA THR A 28 -0.76 18.98 4.98
C THR A 28 -0.82 18.31 6.36
N ARG A 29 0.02 17.29 6.60
CA ARG A 29 -0.01 16.41 7.79
C ARG A 29 -1.36 15.72 7.97
N LEU A 30 -2.01 15.40 6.85
CA LEU A 30 -3.31 14.74 6.84
C LEU A 30 -3.20 13.32 6.30
N PHE A 31 -4.08 12.47 6.81
CA PHE A 31 -4.28 11.12 6.32
C PHE A 31 -5.43 11.11 5.31
N GLU A 32 -5.18 10.48 4.19
CA GLU A 32 -6.17 10.26 3.14
C GLU A 32 -6.41 8.76 2.99
N LEU A 33 -7.67 8.35 3.00
CA LEU A 33 -8.02 6.99 2.64
C LEU A 33 -8.05 6.91 1.11
N LYS A 34 -7.08 6.21 0.53
CA LYS A 34 -6.98 5.99 -0.91
C LYS A 34 -7.56 4.63 -1.29
N ASP A 35 -8.21 4.60 -2.44
CA ASP A 35 -8.71 3.37 -3.05
C ASP A 35 -7.58 2.58 -3.74
N GLY A 36 -7.81 1.27 -3.86
CA GLY A 36 -6.86 0.31 -4.38
C GLY A 36 -5.94 -0.29 -3.32
N ARG A 37 -5.11 -1.23 -3.76
CA ARG A 37 -4.11 -1.89 -2.92
C ARG A 37 -2.88 -1.01 -2.78
N ARG A 38 -2.34 -0.87 -1.57
CA ARG A 38 -1.10 -0.12 -1.33
C ARG A 38 0.05 -0.67 -2.20
N PRO A 39 0.77 0.19 -2.94
CA PRO A 39 1.95 -0.22 -3.69
C PRO A 39 2.95 -0.95 -2.79
N ALA A 40 3.55 -2.04 -3.29
CA ALA A 40 4.65 -2.69 -2.61
C ALA A 40 5.88 -1.78 -2.61
N GLY A 41 6.56 -1.68 -1.47
CA GLY A 41 7.77 -0.87 -1.35
C GLY A 41 8.28 -0.84 0.08
N TYR A 42 9.38 -0.13 0.26
CA TYR A 42 10.01 0.12 1.55
C TYR A 42 10.35 1.60 1.69
N VAL A 43 10.57 2.06 2.92
CA VAL A 43 10.98 3.44 3.19
C VAL A 43 12.44 3.43 3.61
N ILE A 44 13.25 4.26 2.98
CA ILE A 44 14.64 4.53 3.39
C ILE A 44 14.70 5.89 4.08
N ALA A 45 15.55 6.06 5.09
CA ALA A 45 15.78 7.37 5.70
C ALA A 45 16.34 8.37 4.67
N ILE A 46 16.05 9.66 4.84
CA ILE A 46 16.70 10.71 4.05
C ILE A 46 18.14 10.84 4.56
N GLU A 47 19.11 10.77 3.64
CA GLU A 47 20.52 10.88 3.98
C GLU A 47 20.80 12.22 4.70
N GLY A 48 21.44 12.14 5.87
CA GLY A 48 21.74 13.31 6.70
C GLY A 48 20.58 13.81 7.57
N SER A 49 19.39 13.20 7.51
CA SER A 49 18.31 13.54 8.43
C SER A 49 18.66 13.15 9.85
N LYS A 50 18.58 14.12 10.78
CA LYS A 50 18.73 13.90 12.22
C LYS A 50 17.39 14.03 12.96
N SER A 51 16.30 14.21 12.21
CA SER A 51 14.99 14.41 12.81
C SER A 51 14.36 13.07 13.18
N PHE A 52 13.75 13.00 14.36
CA PHE A 52 13.02 11.81 14.80
C PHE A 52 11.79 11.51 13.91
N ASP A 53 11.26 12.53 13.23
CA ASP A 53 10.12 12.42 12.31
C ASP A 53 10.54 12.30 10.83
N ASP A 54 11.78 11.88 10.56
CA ASP A 54 12.30 11.71 9.20
C ASP A 54 11.28 10.97 8.34
N PRO A 55 10.79 11.61 7.27
CA PRO A 55 9.76 11.00 6.49
C PRO A 55 10.21 9.79 5.69
N GLY A 56 11.51 9.72 5.43
CA GLY A 56 12.11 8.81 4.50
C GLY A 56 11.59 8.98 3.07
N VAL A 57 12.19 8.21 2.18
CA VAL A 57 11.80 8.11 0.78
C VAL A 57 11.18 6.74 0.57
N PHE A 58 9.94 6.71 0.09
CA PHE A 58 9.30 5.46 -0.30
C PHE A 58 9.85 4.99 -1.64
N ILE A 59 10.46 3.81 -1.64
CA ILE A 59 10.97 3.13 -2.83
C ILE A 59 10.00 2.01 -3.19
N GLU A 60 9.32 2.17 -4.32
CA GLU A 60 8.39 1.18 -4.83
C GLU A 60 9.13 -0.04 -5.40
N ILE A 61 8.60 -1.24 -5.15
CA ILE A 61 9.07 -2.48 -5.77
C ILE A 61 8.14 -2.81 -6.95
N SER A 62 8.39 -2.20 -8.11
CA SER A 62 7.53 -2.34 -9.29
C SER A 62 7.33 -3.79 -9.74
N LEU A 63 8.33 -4.66 -9.58
CA LEU A 63 8.21 -6.08 -9.93
C LEU A 63 7.10 -6.78 -9.13
N VAL A 64 6.98 -6.49 -7.84
CA VAL A 64 5.94 -7.08 -6.98
C VAL A 64 4.56 -6.62 -7.42
N ASN A 65 4.40 -5.34 -7.76
CA ASN A 65 3.12 -4.81 -8.25
C ASN A 65 2.72 -5.49 -9.58
N LYS A 66 3.66 -5.64 -10.52
CA LYS A 66 3.44 -6.40 -11.77
C LYS A 66 3.05 -7.86 -11.52
N ILE A 67 3.68 -8.53 -10.55
CA ILE A 67 3.32 -9.92 -10.19
C ILE A 67 1.89 -9.99 -9.64
N ARG A 68 1.48 -9.05 -8.78
CA ARG A 68 0.12 -9.01 -8.23
C ARG A 68 -0.94 -8.90 -9.32
N GLU A 69 -0.73 -8.02 -10.30
CA GLU A 69 -1.63 -7.88 -11.46
C GLU A 69 -1.75 -9.19 -12.24
N ARG A 70 -0.62 -9.87 -12.50
CA ARG A 70 -0.63 -11.17 -13.19
C ARG A 70 -1.36 -12.26 -12.40
N ILE A 71 -1.16 -12.32 -11.08
CA ILE A 71 -1.86 -13.27 -10.21
C ILE A 71 -3.37 -12.99 -10.23
N LYS A 72 -3.77 -11.71 -10.20
CA LYS A 72 -5.17 -11.32 -10.27
C LYS A 72 -5.80 -11.78 -11.59
N ALA A 73 -5.19 -11.44 -12.73
CA ALA A 73 -5.66 -11.89 -14.04
C ALA A 73 -5.75 -13.43 -14.13
N TRP A 74 -4.74 -14.13 -13.62
CA TRP A 74 -4.74 -15.60 -13.60
C TRP A 74 -5.91 -16.20 -12.78
N ARG A 75 -6.26 -15.58 -11.64
CA ARG A 75 -7.41 -16.00 -10.82
C ARG A 75 -8.74 -15.72 -11.53
N GLU A 76 -8.86 -14.56 -12.17
CA GLU A 76 -10.07 -14.12 -12.88
C GLU A 76 -10.36 -14.99 -14.12
N GLU A 77 -9.31 -15.49 -14.78
CA GLU A 77 -9.43 -16.46 -15.89
C GLU A 77 -9.89 -17.86 -15.46
N GLY A 78 -10.16 -18.08 -14.16
CA GLY A 78 -10.65 -19.36 -13.64
C GLY A 78 -9.62 -20.50 -13.72
N ARG A 79 -8.34 -20.18 -13.97
CA ARG A 79 -7.28 -21.17 -14.01
C ARG A 79 -6.96 -21.62 -12.59
N ARG A 80 -7.45 -22.81 -12.21
CA ARG A 80 -6.96 -23.49 -11.01
C ARG A 80 -5.50 -23.89 -11.24
N PRO A 81 -4.64 -23.87 -10.20
CA PRO A 81 -3.36 -24.52 -10.32
C PRO A 81 -3.63 -25.98 -10.67
N GLN A 82 -3.03 -26.48 -11.75
CA GLN A 82 -3.01 -27.91 -12.04
C GLN A 82 -2.07 -28.54 -11.00
N ASN A 83 -2.60 -28.76 -9.81
CA ASN A 83 -1.97 -29.65 -8.86
C ASN A 83 -2.26 -31.06 -9.38
N GLY A 84 -1.21 -31.72 -9.87
CA GLY A 84 -1.19 -33.16 -10.10
C GLY A 84 -1.23 -33.93 -8.78
#